data_AF-A0A511DXI3-F1
#
_entry.id   AF-A0A511DXI3-F1
#
_cell.length_a   1.000
_cell.length_b   1.000
_cell.length_c   1.000
_cell.angle_alpha   90.00
_cell.angle_beta   90.00
_cell.angle_gamma   90.00
#
_symmetry.space_group_name_H-M   'P 1'
#
loop_
_entity.id
_entity.type
_entity.pdbx_description
1 polymer ?
#
loop_
_entity_poly.entity_id
_entity_poly.type
_entity_poly.pdbx_seq_one_letter_code
_entity_poly.pdbx_strand_id
1 'polypeptide(L)'
;MTINEMLTEIESYQHKLNLADDYLFNIVEFDPDEIKAYRAKTAPESAYQGTLTQIKRLYLLSLSPEELLKRIKDAQQKAGLSDDQAIKVMGIEESKLADFKAGSLPTMNYVTALNALQRN
;
A
#
# COMPACT_ATOMS: atom_id res chain seq x y z
N MET A 1 14.24 9.18 -1.97
CA MET A 1 14.50 7.80 -2.41
C MET A 1 15.07 7.89 -3.80
N THR A 2 16.22 7.30 -4.08
CA THR A 2 16.82 7.25 -5.42
C THR A 2 16.07 6.25 -6.31
N ILE A 3 16.27 6.32 -7.63
CA ILE A 3 15.70 5.32 -8.57
C ILE A 3 16.12 3.89 -8.17
N ASN A 4 17.39 3.68 -7.78
CA ASN A 4 17.85 2.35 -7.38
C ASN A 4 17.18 1.88 -6.08
N GLU A 5 16.99 2.77 -5.10
CA GLU A 5 16.25 2.42 -3.87
C GLU A 5 14.79 2.07 -4.17
N MET A 6 14.13 2.83 -5.06
CA MET A 6 12.76 2.53 -5.49
C MET A 6 12.67 1.17 -6.20
N LEU A 7 13.61 0.86 -7.10
CA LEU A 7 13.66 -0.43 -7.79
C LEU A 7 13.82 -1.59 -6.81
N THR A 8 14.75 -1.48 -5.86
CA THR A 8 14.92 -2.50 -4.81
C THR A 8 13.65 -2.70 -3.99
N GLU A 9 12.95 -1.62 -3.63
CA GLU A 9 11.67 -1.74 -2.94
C GLU A 9 10.60 -2.40 -3.81
N ILE A 10 10.50 -2.02 -5.09
CA ILE A 10 9.56 -2.60 -6.05
C ILE A 10 9.79 -4.11 -6.18
N GLU A 11 11.03 -4.54 -6.40
CA GLU A 11 11.42 -5.95 -6.47
C GLU A 11 11.03 -6.69 -5.18
N SER A 12 11.28 -6.10 -4.00
CA SER A 12 10.86 -6.68 -2.72
C SER A 12 9.35 -6.91 -2.64
N TYR A 13 8.52 -5.99 -3.15
CA TYR A 13 7.07 -6.15 -3.16
C TYR A 13 6.61 -7.13 -4.25
N GLN A 14 7.27 -7.17 -5.42
CA GLN A 14 6.99 -8.17 -6.46
C GLN A 14 7.19 -9.59 -5.89
N HIS A 15 8.29 -9.81 -5.16
CA HIS A 15 8.54 -11.08 -4.49
C HIS A 15 7.50 -11.43 -3.42
N LYS A 16 7.11 -10.47 -2.56
CA LYS A 16 6.07 -10.68 -1.54
C LYS A 16 4.72 -11.06 -2.14
N LEU A 17 4.43 -10.53 -3.32
CA LEU A 17 3.18 -10.76 -4.05
C LEU A 17 3.25 -11.96 -5.02
N ASN A 18 4.43 -12.58 -5.18
CA ASN A 18 4.69 -13.58 -6.21
C ASN A 18 4.27 -13.11 -7.63
N LEU A 19 4.55 -11.84 -7.94
CA LEU A 19 4.23 -11.25 -9.25
C LEU A 19 5.39 -11.43 -10.22
N ALA A 20 5.07 -11.89 -11.43
CA ALA A 20 6.02 -11.83 -12.54
C ALA A 20 6.21 -10.37 -13.01
N ASP A 21 7.36 -10.10 -13.62
CA ASP A 21 7.80 -8.75 -13.97
C ASP A 21 6.86 -8.05 -14.96
N ASP A 22 6.33 -8.80 -15.92
CA ASP A 22 5.38 -8.34 -16.93
C ASP A 22 4.01 -7.95 -16.36
N TYR A 23 3.58 -8.57 -15.27
CA TYR A 23 2.31 -8.21 -14.61
C TYR A 23 2.37 -6.82 -13.99
N LEU A 24 3.54 -6.41 -13.48
CA LEU A 24 3.72 -5.09 -12.91
C LEU A 24 3.47 -4.00 -13.95
N PHE A 25 3.98 -4.17 -15.18
CA PHE A 25 3.79 -3.22 -16.26
C PHE A 25 2.34 -3.15 -16.74
N ASN A 26 1.60 -4.26 -16.69
CA ASN A 26 0.16 -4.24 -16.92
C ASN A 26 -0.60 -3.48 -15.82
N ILE A 27 -0.17 -3.58 -14.56
CA ILE A 27 -0.80 -2.87 -13.42
C ILE A 27 -0.59 -1.35 -13.53
N VAL A 28 0.56 -0.91 -14.04
CA VAL A 28 0.87 0.52 -14.23
C VAL A 28 0.56 1.03 -15.64
N GLU A 29 -0.02 0.16 -16.48
CA GLU A 29 -0.45 0.48 -17.85
C GLU A 29 0.65 1.06 -18.75
N PHE A 30 1.89 0.60 -18.58
CA PHE A 30 3.00 1.07 -19.43
C PHE A 30 2.90 0.52 -20.85
N ASP A 31 3.18 1.38 -21.82
CA ASP A 31 3.37 0.97 -23.21
C ASP A 31 4.75 0.28 -23.43
N PRO A 32 4.99 -0.34 -24.60
CA PRO A 32 6.25 -1.04 -24.86
C PRO A 32 7.51 -0.15 -24.80
N ASP A 33 7.41 1.14 -25.10
CA ASP A 33 8.55 2.06 -25.08
C ASP A 33 8.82 2.57 -23.66
N GLU A 34 7.78 2.79 -22.86
CA GLU A 34 7.88 3.06 -21.43
C GLU A 34 8.52 1.88 -20.68
N ILE A 35 8.16 0.64 -21.00
CA ILE A 35 8.79 -0.56 -20.42
C ILE A 35 10.29 -0.60 -20.74
N LYS A 36 10.68 -0.30 -21.98
CA LYS A 36 12.11 -0.25 -22.37
C LYS A 36 12.84 0.84 -21.58
N ALA A 37 12.27 2.04 -21.49
CA ALA A 37 12.87 3.16 -20.76
C ALA A 37 12.99 2.87 -19.26
N TYR A 38 11.97 2.23 -18.66
CA TYR A 38 11.98 1.81 -17.26
C TYR A 38 13.11 0.81 -16.98
N ARG A 39 13.22 -0.24 -17.81
CA ARG A 39 14.29 -1.25 -17.69
C ARG A 39 15.68 -0.66 -17.93
N ALA A 40 15.80 0.30 -18.83
CA ALA A 40 17.04 1.02 -19.11
C ALA A 40 17.40 2.07 -18.05
N LYS A 41 16.55 2.28 -17.03
CA LYS A 41 16.70 3.33 -16.01
C LYS A 41 16.69 4.76 -16.57
N THR A 42 16.06 4.97 -17.72
CA THR A 42 15.97 6.26 -18.42
C THR A 42 14.56 6.88 -18.40
N ALA A 43 13.56 6.14 -17.90
CA ALA A 43 12.24 6.71 -17.63
C ALA A 43 12.30 7.86 -16.59
N PRO A 44 11.34 8.80 -16.60
CA PRO A 44 11.28 9.85 -15.58
C PRO A 44 11.09 9.26 -14.18
N GLU A 45 11.57 9.96 -13.15
CA GLU A 45 11.46 9.51 -11.74
C GLU A 45 10.01 9.19 -11.33
N SER A 46 9.06 9.97 -11.84
CA SER A 46 7.61 9.78 -11.60
C SER A 46 7.11 8.41 -12.02
N ALA A 47 7.71 7.77 -13.02
CA ALA A 47 7.36 6.42 -13.43
C ALA A 47 7.65 5.40 -12.31
N TYR A 48 8.85 5.46 -11.72
CA TYR A 48 9.23 4.57 -10.61
C TYR A 48 8.43 4.86 -9.34
N GLN A 49 8.18 6.13 -9.04
CA GLN A 49 7.32 6.53 -7.92
C GLN A 49 5.90 5.97 -8.09
N GLY A 50 5.32 6.13 -9.28
CA GLY A 50 4.01 5.57 -9.63
C GLY A 50 3.96 4.06 -9.47
N THR A 51 4.94 3.35 -10.04
CA THR A 51 5.07 1.89 -9.91
C THR A 51 5.19 1.44 -8.46
N LEU A 52 6.03 2.11 -7.67
CA LEU A 52 6.19 1.83 -6.24
C LEU A 52 4.89 2.05 -5.46
N THR A 53 4.14 3.11 -5.77
CA THR A 53 2.83 3.37 -5.16
C THR A 53 1.83 2.27 -5.49
N GLN A 54 1.74 1.87 -6.75
CA GLN A 54 0.77 0.83 -7.16
C GLN A 54 1.10 -0.53 -6.54
N ILE A 55 2.37 -0.94 -6.56
CA ILE A 55 2.73 -2.24 -6.00
C ILE A 55 2.59 -2.30 -4.47
N LYS A 56 2.87 -1.19 -3.77
CA LYS A 56 2.58 -1.08 -2.33
C LYS A 56 1.09 -1.20 -2.05
N ARG A 57 0.24 -0.57 -2.88
CA ARG A 57 -1.22 -0.67 -2.74
C ARG A 57 -1.71 -2.10 -2.98
N LEU A 58 -1.22 -2.76 -4.03
CA LEU A 58 -1.55 -4.14 -4.30
C LEU A 58 -1.12 -5.07 -3.17
N TYR A 59 0.08 -4.85 -2.62
CA TYR A 59 0.55 -5.58 -1.45
C TYR A 59 -0.40 -5.42 -0.26
N LEU A 60 -0.80 -4.19 0.09
CA LEU A 60 -1.75 -3.98 1.18
C LEU A 60 -3.10 -4.67 0.93
N LEU A 61 -3.58 -4.70 -0.32
CA LEU A 61 -4.81 -5.39 -0.69
C LEU A 61 -4.70 -6.92 -0.66
N SER A 62 -3.48 -7.47 -0.72
CA SER A 62 -3.23 -8.91 -0.60
C SER A 62 -3.18 -9.43 0.85
N LEU A 63 -3.04 -8.52 1.82
CA LEU A 63 -2.89 -8.89 3.23
C LEU A 63 -4.21 -9.35 3.84
N SER A 64 -4.10 -10.24 4.83
CA SER A 64 -5.23 -10.61 5.66
C SER A 64 -5.72 -9.43 6.52
N PRO A 65 -6.99 -9.44 6.95
CA PRO A 65 -7.50 -8.44 7.90
C PRO A 65 -6.68 -8.37 9.20
N GLU A 66 -6.19 -9.51 9.70
CA GLU A 66 -5.34 -9.56 10.91
C GLU A 66 -4.02 -8.81 10.72
N GLU A 67 -3.33 -9.04 9.60
CA GLU A 67 -2.08 -8.33 9.31
C GLU A 67 -2.29 -6.83 9.13
N LEU A 68 -3.42 -6.43 8.53
CA LEU A 68 -3.77 -5.03 8.36
C LEU A 68 -4.12 -4.37 9.70
N LEU A 69 -4.88 -5.03 10.56
CA LEU A 69 -5.19 -4.55 11.91
C LEU A 69 -3.91 -4.36 12.73
N LYS A 70 -2.96 -5.28 12.62
CA LYS A 70 -1.64 -5.13 13.24
C LYS A 70 -0.92 -3.86 12.76
N ARG A 71 -0.86 -3.65 11.44
CA ARG A 71 -0.23 -2.46 10.84
C ARG A 71 -0.94 -1.15 11.23
N ILE A 72 -2.27 -1.17 11.34
CA ILE A 72 -3.08 -0.05 11.82
C ILE A 72 -2.69 0.30 13.26
N LYS A 73 -2.59 -0.72 14.13
CA LYS A 73 -2.16 -0.54 15.52
C LYS A 73 -0.74 0.02 15.62
N ASP A 74 0.19 -0.48 14.82
CA ASP A 74 1.56 0.02 14.77
C ASP A 74 1.61 1.49 14.30
N ALA A 75 0.82 1.85 13.28
CA ALA A 75 0.71 3.22 12.78
C ALA A 75 0.10 4.16 13.83
N GLN A 76 -0.97 3.74 14.51
CA GLN A 76 -1.59 4.47 15.62
C GLN A 76 -0.55 4.74 16.73
N GLN A 77 0.18 3.72 17.17
CA GLN A 77 1.18 3.83 18.23
C GLN A 77 2.30 4.79 17.84
N LYS A 78 2.79 4.70 16.59
CA LYS A 78 3.82 5.60 16.06
C LYS A 78 3.35 7.06 16.02
N ALA A 79 2.07 7.29 15.74
CA ALA A 79 1.47 8.62 15.74
C ALA A 79 1.11 9.12 17.16
N GLY A 80 1.23 8.28 18.20
CA GLY A 80 0.90 8.64 19.57
C GLY A 80 -0.59 8.91 19.79
N LEU A 81 -1.47 8.35 18.96
CA LEU A 81 -2.91 8.59 19.02
C LEU A 81 -3.60 7.66 20.04
N SER A 82 -4.53 8.22 20.81
CA SER A 82 -5.47 7.40 21.58
C SER A 82 -6.42 6.65 20.64
N ASP A 83 -7.08 5.60 21.16
CA ASP A 83 -8.03 4.81 20.38
C ASP A 83 -9.15 5.69 19.78
N ASP A 84 -9.71 6.62 20.57
CA ASP A 84 -10.76 7.53 20.10
C ASP A 84 -10.27 8.49 19.01
N GLN A 85 -9.03 8.98 19.12
CA GLN A 85 -8.43 9.82 18.08
C GLN A 85 -8.19 9.02 16.81
N ALA A 86 -7.66 7.81 16.92
CA ALA A 86 -7.41 6.93 15.78
C ALA A 86 -8.70 6.57 15.05
N ILE A 87 -9.77 6.22 15.77
CA ILE A 87 -11.09 5.93 15.18
C ILE A 87 -11.61 7.13 14.39
N LYS A 88 -11.49 8.35 14.93
CA LYS A 88 -11.86 9.58 14.22
C LYS A 88 -11.03 9.81 12.96
N VAL A 89 -9.71 9.62 13.02
CA VAL A 89 -8.81 9.77 11.86
C VAL A 89 -9.12 8.72 10.79
N MET A 90 -9.37 7.47 11.18
CA MET A 90 -9.71 6.39 10.26
C MET A 90 -11.10 6.57 9.61
N GLY A 91 -11.96 7.42 10.18
CA GLY A 91 -13.30 7.68 9.63
C GLY A 91 -14.23 6.47 9.67
N ILE A 92 -14.05 5.58 10.64
CA ILE A 92 -14.86 4.36 10.77
C ILE A 92 -16.20 4.74 11.42
N GLU A 93 -17.30 4.43 10.74
CA GLU A 93 -18.65 4.56 11.29
C GLU A 93 -18.80 3.71 12.56
N GLU A 94 -19.45 4.26 13.59
CA GLU A 94 -19.65 3.57 14.88
C GLU A 94 -20.34 2.20 14.71
N SER A 95 -21.31 2.11 13.79
CA SER A 95 -22.02 0.88 13.44
C SER A 95 -21.13 -0.22 12.88
N LYS A 96 -19.96 0.12 12.31
CA LYS A 96 -19.01 -0.81 11.69
C LYS A 96 -17.82 -1.12 12.59
N LEU A 97 -17.72 -0.50 13.76
CA LEU A 97 -16.53 -0.59 14.61
C LEU A 97 -16.30 -2.00 15.16
N ALA A 98 -17.37 -2.71 15.53
CA ALA A 98 -17.28 -4.08 16.01
C ALA A 98 -16.73 -5.01 14.91
N ASP A 99 -17.31 -4.95 13.71
CA ASP A 99 -16.88 -5.74 12.56
C ASP A 99 -15.47 -5.39 12.10
N PHE A 100 -15.10 -4.10 12.17
CA PHE A 100 -13.75 -3.64 11.90
C PHE A 100 -12.76 -4.33 12.85
N LYS A 101 -12.98 -4.21 14.17
CA LYS A 101 -12.12 -4.82 15.20
C LYS A 101 -12.06 -6.35 15.08
N ALA A 102 -13.14 -6.98 14.61
CA ALA A 102 -13.22 -8.42 14.39
C ALA A 102 -12.59 -8.90 13.06
N GLY A 103 -12.04 -8.01 12.23
CA GLY A 103 -11.47 -8.42 10.94
C GLY A 103 -12.51 -8.86 9.89
N SER A 104 -13.78 -8.49 10.08
CA SER A 104 -14.92 -9.01 9.30
C SER A 104 -15.38 -8.09 8.15
N LEU A 105 -14.75 -6.93 7.98
CA LEU A 105 -15.05 -6.02 6.87
C LEU A 105 -14.27 -6.39 5.59
N PRO A 106 -14.68 -5.89 4.42
CA PRO A 106 -13.85 -5.98 3.21
C PRO A 106 -12.47 -5.32 3.42
N THR A 107 -11.41 -5.93 2.88
CA THR A 107 -10.00 -5.51 2.98
C THR A 107 -9.79 -4.01 2.73
N MET A 108 -10.52 -3.43 1.77
CA MET A 108 -10.43 -2.01 1.42
C MET A 108 -10.73 -1.06 2.60
N ASN A 109 -11.57 -1.46 3.56
CA ASN A 109 -11.85 -0.65 4.76
C ASN A 109 -10.58 -0.50 5.62
N TYR A 110 -9.86 -1.59 5.82
CA TYR A 110 -8.60 -1.58 6.59
C TYR A 110 -7.50 -0.81 5.86
N VAL A 111 -7.38 -0.98 4.54
CA VAL A 111 -6.40 -0.24 3.74
C VAL A 111 -6.69 1.27 3.76
N THR A 112 -7.96 1.66 3.66
CA THR A 112 -8.36 3.08 3.76
C THR A 112 -8.05 3.65 5.14
N ALA A 113 -8.38 2.90 6.20
CA ALA A 113 -8.09 3.29 7.58
C ALA A 113 -6.58 3.46 7.83
N LEU A 114 -5.76 2.50 7.38
CA LEU A 114 -4.30 2.58 7.48
C LEU A 114 -3.76 3.81 6.74
N ASN A 115 -4.22 4.06 5.51
CA ASN A 115 -3.80 5.21 4.72
C ASN A 115 -4.19 6.54 5.39
N ALA A 116 -5.34 6.60 6.05
CA ALA A 116 -5.78 7.79 6.78
C ALA A 116 -4.86 8.08 7.97
N LEU A 117 -4.48 7.06 8.75
CA LEU A 117 -3.54 7.21 9.87
C LEU A 117 -2.15 7.64 9.41
N GLN A 118 -1.66 7.12 8.29
CA GLN A 118 -0.32 7.44 7.79
C GLN A 118 -0.19 8.85 7.18
N ARG A 119 -1.32 9.52 6.89
CA ARG A 119 -1.37 10.90 6.39
C ARG A 119 -1.58 11.94 7.48
N ASN A 120 -1.92 11.49 8.70
CA ASN A 120 -2.10 12.34 9.88
C ASN A 120 -0.74 12.71 10.49
#